data_AF-A0A9Q7J5U3-F1
#
_entry.id   AF-A0A9Q7J5U3-F1
#
_cell.length_a   1.000
_cell.length_b   1.000
_cell.length_c   1.000
_cell.angle_alpha   90.00
_cell.angle_beta   90.00
_cell.angle_gamma   90.00
#
_symmetry.space_group_name_H-M   'P 1'
#
loop_
_entity.id
_entity.type
_entity.pdbx_description
1 polymer ?
#
loop_
_entity_poly.entity_id
_entity_poly.type
_entity_poly.pdbx_seq_one_letter_code
_entity_poly.pdbx_strand_id
1 'polypeptide(L)' 'MSNQFKEELAKELGFYDVVQKEGWGGIRAKDAGNMVKRAIEIAEQQLMKRNQ' A
#
# COMPACT_ATOMS: atom_id res chain seq x y z
N MET A 1 -1.21 0.13 -10.46
CA MET A 1 -1.05 0.81 -9.15
C MET A 1 -0.15 2.03 -9.39
N SER A 2 -0.66 3.25 -9.19
CA SER A 2 0.15 4.45 -9.35
C SER A 2 1.25 4.51 -8.28
N ASN A 3 2.36 5.19 -8.58
CA ASN A 3 3.46 5.36 -7.61
C ASN A 3 2.98 6.11 -6.37
N GLN A 4 2.16 7.16 -6.55
CA GLN A 4 1.56 7.91 -5.46
C GLN A 4 0.76 7.02 -4.49
N PHE A 5 -0.09 6.12 -5.02
CA PHE A 5 -0.90 5.25 -4.16
C PHE A 5 -0.04 4.26 -3.36
N LYS A 6 1.05 3.75 -3.96
CA LYS A 6 2.01 2.92 -3.22
C LYS A 6 2.65 3.70 -2.07
N GLU A 7 3.06 4.94 -2.32
CA GLU A 7 3.66 5.79 -1.28
C GLU A 7 2.69 6.12 -0.15
N GLU A 8 1.42 6.38 -0.46
CA GLU A 8 0.36 6.59 0.54
C GLU A 8 0.17 5.35 1.42
N LEU A 9 0.10 4.16 0.82
CA LEU A 9 0.03 2.91 1.59
C LEU A 9 1.27 2.67 2.43
N ALA A 10 2.45 2.98 1.91
CA ALA A 10 3.69 2.85 2.66
C ALA A 10 3.72 3.80 3.87
N LYS A 11 3.15 5.00 3.75
CA LYS A 11 2.97 5.95 4.86
C LYS A 11 1.95 5.45 5.86
N GLU A 12 0.79 4.96 5.40
CA GLU A 12 -0.27 4.41 6.25
C GLU A 12 0.21 3.19 7.06
N LEU A 13 1.03 2.33 6.43
CA LEU A 13 1.57 1.11 7.04
C LEU A 13 2.90 1.34 7.76
N GLY A 14 3.44 2.55 7.74
CA GLY A 14 4.62 2.94 8.52
C GLY A 14 5.96 2.42 8.01
N PHE A 15 6.06 1.99 6.75
CA PHE A 15 7.33 1.53 6.14
C PHE A 15 7.86 2.47 5.05
N TYR A 16 7.25 3.64 4.89
CA TYR A 16 7.70 4.64 3.91
C TYR A 16 9.17 5.03 4.07
N ASP A 17 9.68 5.10 5.30
CA ASP A 17 11.08 5.43 5.56
C ASP A 17 12.04 4.41 4.95
N VAL A 18 11.66 3.12 4.92
CA VAL A 18 12.44 2.05 4.29
C VAL A 18 12.43 2.21 2.79
N VAL A 19 11.27 2.54 2.21
CA VAL A 19 11.14 2.82 0.77
C VAL A 19 11.99 4.01 0.36
N GLN A 20 12.07 5.06 1.17
CA GLN A 20 12.90 6.24 0.88
C GLN A 20 14.40 5.94 0.97
N LYS A 21 14.83 5.11 1.92
CA LYS A 21 16.25 4.82 2.16
C LYS A 21 16.80 3.70 1.29
N GLU A 22 16.06 2.60 1.16
CA GLU A 22 16.49 1.35 0.54
C GLU A 22 15.71 1.04 -0.74
N GLY A 23 14.69 1.84 -1.06
CA GLY A 23 13.77 1.55 -2.15
C GLY A 23 12.77 0.46 -1.81
N TRP A 24 11.93 0.12 -2.79
CA TRP A 24 10.92 -0.93 -2.66
C TRP A 24 11.53 -2.33 -2.47
N GLY A 25 12.82 -2.51 -2.78
CA GLY A 25 13.53 -3.78 -2.56
C GLY A 25 13.94 -4.01 -1.10
N GLY A 26 13.98 -2.96 -0.27
CA GLY A 26 14.37 -3.07 1.15
C GLY A 26 13.22 -3.40 2.10
N ILE A 27 11.97 -3.36 1.63
CA ILE A 27 10.81 -3.67 2.48
C ILE A 27 10.75 -5.17 2.76
N ARG A 28 10.26 -5.54 3.95
CA ARG A 28 10.15 -6.95 4.30
C ARG A 28 8.96 -7.57 3.56
N ALA A 29 8.98 -8.89 3.37
CA ALA A 29 7.87 -9.62 2.75
C ALA A 29 6.52 -9.37 3.49
N LYS A 30 6.57 -9.17 4.81
CA LYS A 30 5.39 -8.79 5.62
C LYS A 30 4.82 -7.41 5.23
N ASP A 31 5.67 -6.45 4.92
CA ASP A 31 5.27 -5.06 4.62
C ASP A 31 4.63 -5.03 3.23
N ALA A 32 5.23 -5.76 2.27
CA ALA A 32 4.65 -5.99 0.96
C ALA A 32 3.28 -6.70 1.06
N GLY A 33 3.16 -7.73 1.89
CA GLY A 33 1.91 -8.46 2.12
C GLY A 33 0.81 -7.56 2.71
N ASN A 34 1.15 -6.77 3.73
CA ASN A 34 0.23 -5.81 4.33
C ASN A 34 -0.21 -4.72 3.33
N MET A 35 0.71 -4.23 2.50
CA MET A 35 0.42 -3.26 1.44
C MET A 35 -0.58 -3.81 0.43
N VAL A 36 -0.38 -5.04 -0.04
CA VAL A 36 -1.30 -5.69 -0.99
C VAL A 36 -2.67 -5.91 -0.34
N LYS A 37 -2.70 -6.42 0.89
CA LYS A 37 -3.95 -6.61 1.64
C LYS A 37 -4.73 -5.29 1.76
N ARG A 38 -4.05 -4.22 2.16
CA ARG A 38 -4.66 -2.90 2.30
C ARG A 38 -5.18 -2.35 0.97
N ALA A 39 -4.42 -2.55 -0.11
CA ALA A 39 -4.85 -2.13 -1.45
C ALA A 39 -6.13 -2.85 -1.90
N ILE A 40 -6.27 -4.15 -1.57
CA ILE A 40 -7.47 -4.94 -1.86
C ILE A 40 -8.67 -4.41 -1.05
N GLU A 41 -8.50 -4.19 0.25
CA GLU A 41 -9.56 -3.63 1.10
C GLU A 41 -10.08 -2.29 0.57
N ILE A 42 -9.19 -1.40 0.14
CA ILE A 42 -9.55 -0.11 -0.45
C ILE A 42 -10.30 -0.31 -1.77
N ALA A 43 -9.87 -1.24 -2.61
CA ALA A 43 -10.55 -1.56 -3.87
C ALA A 43 -11.95 -2.12 -3.63
N GLU A 44 -12.12 -3.02 -2.66
CA GLU A 44 -13.41 -3.56 -2.25
C GLU A 44 -14.34 -2.45 -1.73
N GLN A 45 -13.83 -1.57 -0.86
CA GLN A 45 -14.60 -0.41 -0.37
C GLN A 45 -15.03 0.53 -1.49
N GLN A 46 -14.16 0.80 -2.46
CA GLN A 46 -14.49 1.64 -3.62
C GLN A 46 -15.56 0.97 -4.50
N LEU A 47 -15.48 -0.34 -4.71
CA LEU A 47 -16.48 -1.10 -5.47
C LEU A 47 -17.83 -1.10 -4.75
N MET A 48 -17.85 -1.28 -3.44
CA MET A 48 -19.07 -1.20 -2.64
C MET A 48 -19.72 0.19 -2.73
N LYS A 49 -18.91 1.27 -2.60
CA LYS A 49 -19.40 2.65 -2.73
C LYS A 49 -19.91 2.98 -4.13
N ARG A 50 -19.34 2.39 -5.18
CA ARG A 50 -19.73 2.65 -6.58
C ARG A 50 -21.07 2.00 -6.96
N ASN A 51 -21.45 0.93 -6.26
CA ASN A 51 -22.68 0.17 -6.52
C ASN A 51 -23.86 0.66 -5.66
N GLN A 52 -23.72 1.81 -4.98
CA GLN A 52 -24.71 2.44 -4.12
C GLN A 52 -25.16 3.76 -4.74
#